data_AF-A0A161HPN2-F1
#
_entry.id   AF-A0A161HPN2-F1
#
_cell.length_a   1.000
_cell.length_b   1.000
_cell.length_c   1.000
_cell.angle_alpha   90.00
_cell.angle_beta   90.00
_cell.angle_gamma   90.00
#
_symmetry.space_group_name_H-M   'P 1'
#
loop_
_entity.id
_entity.type
_entity.pdbx_description
1 polymer ?
#
loop_
_entity_poly.entity_id
_entity_poly.type
_entity_poly.pdbx_seq_one_letter_code
_entity_poly.pdbx_strand_id
1 'polypeptide(L)'
;EFVAITELAKAEADAFNRDKFYLQDSKAAVDSFCRYNYEILQGGPVIGRRAKPTVSISPTKMEPSSPNTILLCTATGFYPVEIEIQWLKNGRPEKEGVAFGEELQNGDWTYQLQVMLETQPQRGDVYA
;
A
#
# COMPACT_ATOMS: atom_id res chain seq x y z
N GLU A 1 4.06 -13.67 27.46
CA GLU A 1 3.00 -14.58 27.91
C GLU A 1 1.84 -14.43 26.93
N PHE A 2 0.97 -15.42 26.84
CA PHE A 2 -0.25 -15.33 26.05
C PHE A 2 -1.23 -14.40 26.74
N VAL A 3 -1.84 -13.49 25.97
CA VAL A 3 -2.83 -12.53 26.46
C VAL A 3 -4.13 -12.81 25.72
N ALA A 4 -5.20 -13.08 26.47
CA ALA A 4 -6.52 -13.31 25.91
C ALA A 4 -7.09 -12.01 25.32
N ILE A 5 -7.47 -12.03 24.04
CA ILE A 5 -8.12 -10.89 23.36
C ILE A 5 -9.61 -10.82 23.72
N THR A 6 -10.21 -11.96 24.04
CA THR A 6 -11.63 -12.07 24.41
C THR A 6 -11.79 -12.86 25.69
N GLU A 7 -12.93 -12.68 26.36
CA GLU A 7 -13.29 -13.42 27.59
C GLU A 7 -13.26 -14.94 27.38
N LEU A 8 -13.71 -15.40 26.22
CA LEU A 8 -13.74 -16.83 25.86
C LEU A 8 -12.33 -17.44 25.84
N ALA A 9 -11.30 -16.67 25.52
CA ALA A 9 -9.93 -17.14 25.40
C ALA A 9 -9.13 -17.14 26.72
N LYS A 10 -9.71 -16.66 27.83
CA LYS A 10 -8.98 -16.55 29.12
C LYS A 10 -8.46 -17.88 29.63
N ALA A 11 -9.32 -18.91 29.65
CA ALA A 11 -8.95 -20.23 30.14
C ALA A 11 -7.80 -20.86 29.31
N GLU A 12 -7.78 -20.61 28.01
CA GLU A 12 -6.74 -21.07 27.09
C GLU A 12 -5.42 -20.33 27.31
N ALA A 13 -5.46 -19.00 27.40
CA ALA A 13 -4.26 -18.21 27.72
C ALA A 13 -3.63 -18.63 29.05
N ASP A 14 -4.45 -18.86 30.09
CA ASP A 14 -3.99 -19.36 31.39
C ASP A 14 -3.38 -20.76 31.30
N ALA A 15 -3.92 -21.64 30.44
CA ALA A 15 -3.37 -22.97 30.22
C ALA A 15 -2.00 -22.89 29.52
N PHE A 16 -1.89 -22.14 28.43
CA PHE A 16 -0.63 -21.97 27.70
C PHE A 16 0.45 -21.26 28.51
N ASN A 17 0.08 -20.33 29.40
CA ASN A 17 1.03 -19.66 30.29
C ASN A 17 1.54 -20.55 31.44
N ARG A 18 0.74 -21.56 31.83
CA ARG A 18 1.13 -22.57 32.83
C ARG A 18 2.11 -23.60 32.26
N ASP A 19 1.98 -23.95 30.98
CA ASP A 19 2.94 -24.82 30.30
C ASP A 19 4.23 -24.05 29.97
N LYS A 20 5.29 -24.31 30.75
CA LYS A 20 6.59 -23.65 30.58
C LYS A 20 7.32 -24.08 29.32
N PHE A 21 7.14 -25.32 28.88
CA PHE A 21 7.79 -25.81 27.66
C PHE A 21 7.17 -25.13 26.45
N TYR A 22 5.84 -25.15 26.35
CA TYR A 22 5.13 -24.51 25.25
C TYR A 22 5.39 -22.99 25.19
N LEU A 23 5.40 -22.31 26.34
CA LEU A 23 5.71 -20.89 26.42
C LEU A 23 7.17 -20.58 26.00
N GLN A 24 8.13 -21.45 26.31
CA GLN A 24 9.52 -21.27 25.88
C GLN A 24 9.69 -21.55 24.38
N ASP A 25 9.11 -22.63 23.87
CA ASP A 25 9.15 -22.98 22.45
C ASP A 25 8.52 -21.89 21.58
N SER A 26 7.34 -21.38 21.98
CA SER A 26 6.67 -20.27 21.30
C SER A 26 7.52 -18.99 21.25
N LYS A 27 8.31 -18.71 22.31
CA LYS A 27 9.26 -17.58 22.31
C LYS A 27 10.43 -17.85 21.37
N ALA A 28 10.97 -19.07 21.39
CA ALA A 28 12.09 -19.46 20.56
C ALA A 28 11.75 -19.48 19.06
N ALA A 29 10.48 -19.70 18.71
CA ALA A 29 9.99 -19.69 17.32
C ALA A 29 10.29 -18.40 16.56
N VAL A 30 10.42 -17.25 17.25
CA VAL A 30 10.86 -15.99 16.63
C VAL A 30 12.23 -16.15 15.98
N ASP A 31 13.14 -16.87 16.64
CA ASP A 31 14.51 -17.05 16.18
C ASP A 31 14.64 -18.28 15.27
N SER A 32 14.07 -19.41 15.68
CA SER A 32 14.21 -20.69 14.99
C SER A 32 13.36 -20.81 13.72
N PHE A 33 12.23 -20.12 13.65
CA PHE A 33 11.35 -20.15 12.49
C PHE A 33 11.34 -18.81 11.75
N CYS A 34 10.97 -17.70 12.40
CA CYS A 34 10.77 -16.43 11.70
C CYS A 34 12.09 -15.87 11.16
N ARG A 35 13.13 -15.70 11.99
CA ARG A 35 14.42 -15.16 11.54
C ARG A 35 15.12 -16.09 10.56
N TYR A 36 15.17 -17.38 10.88
CA TYR A 36 15.75 -18.40 10.01
C TYR A 36 15.14 -18.39 8.59
N ASN A 37 13.80 -18.41 8.48
CA ASN A 37 13.15 -18.37 7.17
C ASN A 37 13.36 -17.03 6.46
N TYR A 38 13.35 -15.91 7.19
CA TYR A 38 13.64 -14.60 6.61
C TYR A 38 15.04 -14.54 6.00
N GLU A 39 16.06 -15.02 6.72
CA GLU A 39 17.46 -15.07 6.25
C GLU A 39 17.61 -15.95 4.99
N ILE A 40 16.93 -17.10 4.94
CA ILE A 40 16.91 -17.94 3.74
C ILE A 40 16.26 -17.20 2.56
N LEU A 41 15.14 -16.53 2.80
CA LEU A 41 14.40 -15.81 1.76
C LEU A 41 15.11 -14.52 1.28
N GLN A 42 16.07 -13.98 2.03
CA GLN A 42 16.86 -12.83 1.59
C GLN A 42 17.65 -13.09 0.31
N GLY A 43 18.09 -14.33 0.09
CA GLY A 43 18.78 -14.72 -1.15
C GLY A 43 17.84 -14.95 -2.34
N GLY A 44 16.52 -14.90 -2.12
CA GLY A 44 15.50 -15.21 -3.11
C GLY A 44 14.84 -13.98 -3.74
N PRO A 45 13.85 -14.17 -4.64
CA PRO A 45 13.18 -13.09 -5.35
C PRO A 45 12.06 -12.41 -4.54
N VAL A 46 11.85 -12.81 -3.28
CA VAL A 46 10.74 -12.36 -2.44
C VAL A 46 11.13 -11.11 -1.65
N ILE A 47 12.22 -11.19 -0.88
CA ILE A 47 12.66 -10.07 -0.05
C ILE A 47 13.28 -8.99 -0.94
N GLY A 48 12.79 -7.76 -0.81
CA GLY A 48 13.26 -6.66 -1.64
C GLY A 48 12.72 -6.68 -3.09
N ARG A 49 11.74 -7.54 -3.41
CA ARG A 49 11.02 -7.50 -4.69
C ARG A 49 10.52 -6.09 -4.97
N ARG A 50 10.70 -5.61 -6.19
CA ARG A 50 10.18 -4.33 -6.67
C ARG A 50 9.58 -4.49 -8.05
N ALA A 51 8.44 -3.85 -8.26
CA ALA A 51 7.82 -3.71 -9.57
C ALA A 51 7.55 -2.21 -9.82
N LYS A 52 7.98 -1.72 -10.98
CA LYS A 52 7.77 -0.31 -11.35
C LYS A 52 6.31 -0.11 -11.78
N PRO A 53 5.68 1.01 -11.40
CA PRO A 53 4.34 1.32 -11.88
C PRO A 53 4.34 1.56 -13.40
N THR A 54 3.25 1.18 -14.04
CA THR A 54 2.83 1.81 -15.29
C THR A 54 1.90 2.96 -14.94
N VAL A 55 2.16 4.14 -15.48
CA VAL A 55 1.40 5.36 -15.16
C VAL A 55 0.73 5.89 -16.41
N SER A 56 -0.56 6.20 -16.31
CA SER A 56 -1.30 6.90 -17.36
C SER A 56 -2.08 8.06 -16.78
N ILE A 57 -2.10 9.18 -17.52
CA ILE A 57 -2.94 10.33 -17.22
C ILE A 57 -4.04 10.41 -18.26
N SER A 58 -5.30 10.43 -17.82
CA SER A 58 -6.46 10.57 -18.69
C SER A 58 -7.39 11.66 -18.17
N PRO A 59 -7.95 12.52 -19.05
CA PRO A 59 -8.97 13.48 -18.66
C PRO A 59 -10.34 12.78 -18.50
N THR A 60 -11.05 13.16 -17.45
CA THR A 60 -12.45 12.80 -17.19
C THR A 60 -13.25 14.09 -17.07
N LYS A 61 -14.35 14.20 -17.82
CA LYS A 61 -15.29 15.32 -17.66
C LYS A 61 -16.25 15.01 -16.51
N MET A 62 -16.47 15.96 -15.61
CA MET A 62 -17.53 15.83 -14.61
C MET A 62 -18.90 15.92 -15.27
N GLU A 63 -19.21 17.10 -15.80
CA GLU A 63 -20.48 17.42 -16.47
C GLU A 63 -20.18 18.29 -17.70
N PRO A 64 -20.98 18.23 -18.79
CA PRO A 64 -20.73 19.00 -20.00
C PRO A 64 -20.66 20.52 -19.80
N SER A 65 -21.31 21.04 -18.75
CA SER A 65 -21.39 22.46 -18.40
C SER A 65 -20.35 22.92 -17.37
N SER A 66 -19.60 22.00 -16.75
CA SER A 66 -18.60 22.36 -15.76
C SER A 66 -17.36 22.97 -16.43
N PRO A 67 -16.83 24.11 -15.95
CA PRO A 67 -15.53 24.61 -16.40
C PRO A 67 -14.36 23.72 -15.92
N ASN A 68 -14.60 22.86 -14.93
CA ASN A 68 -13.58 22.01 -14.33
C ASN A 68 -13.42 20.69 -15.09
N THR A 69 -12.18 20.24 -15.20
CA THR A 69 -11.77 18.94 -15.73
C THR A 69 -11.07 18.16 -14.63
N ILE A 70 -11.38 16.88 -14.51
CA ILE A 70 -10.64 15.97 -13.64
C ILE A 70 -9.55 15.31 -14.49
N LEU A 71 -8.29 15.45 -14.08
CA LEU A 71 -7.21 14.62 -14.60
C LEU A 71 -7.04 13.42 -13.66
N LEU A 72 -7.06 12.23 -14.21
CA LEU A 72 -6.90 10.98 -13.48
C LEU A 72 -5.52 10.39 -13.78
N CYS A 73 -4.64 10.39 -12.78
CA CYS A 73 -3.39 9.63 -12.80
C CYS A 73 -3.69 8.23 -12.28
N THR A 74 -3.45 7.20 -13.09
CA THR A 74 -3.63 5.80 -12.73
C THR A 74 -2.25 5.14 -12.73
N ALA A 75 -1.76 4.76 -11.55
CA ALA A 75 -0.55 3.98 -11.36
C ALA A 75 -0.93 2.53 -11.09
N THR A 76 -0.43 1.58 -11.89
CA THR A 76 -0.77 0.15 -11.78
C THR A 76 0.49 -0.73 -11.83
N GLY A 77 0.39 -1.93 -11.27
CA GLY A 77 1.43 -2.96 -11.40
C GLY A 77 2.66 -2.73 -10.53
N PHE A 78 2.58 -1.85 -9.52
CA PHE A 78 3.72 -1.55 -8.66
C PHE A 78 3.77 -2.43 -7.42
N TYR A 79 4.96 -2.58 -6.86
CA TYR A 79 5.22 -3.26 -5.60
C TYR A 79 6.53 -2.72 -5.00
N PRO A 80 6.65 -2.48 -3.67
CA PRO A 80 5.64 -2.73 -2.64
C PRO A 80 4.51 -1.68 -2.66
N VAL A 81 3.62 -1.69 -1.65
CA VAL A 81 2.46 -0.78 -1.59
C VAL A 81 2.89 0.67 -1.38
N GLU A 82 4.03 0.89 -0.73
CA GLU A 82 4.55 2.22 -0.45
C GLU A 82 4.98 2.91 -1.76
N ILE A 83 4.24 3.96 -2.14
CA ILE A 83 4.50 4.80 -3.30
C ILE A 83 4.21 6.27 -2.97
N GLU A 84 4.92 7.18 -3.63
CA GLU A 84 4.64 8.62 -3.57
C GLU A 84 4.26 9.09 -4.98
N ILE A 85 3.12 9.78 -5.09
CA ILE A 85 2.63 10.36 -6.33
C ILE A 85 2.36 11.84 -6.08
N GLN A 86 2.88 12.69 -6.96
CA GLN A 86 2.71 14.14 -6.91
C GLN A 86 2.35 14.64 -8.30
N TRP A 87 1.31 15.46 -8.38
CA TRP A 87 0.99 16.19 -9.60
C TRP A 87 1.94 17.36 -9.80
N LEU A 88 2.34 17.56 -11.05
CA LEU A 88 3.08 18.73 -11.49
C LEU A 88 2.24 19.50 -12.50
N LYS A 89 2.05 20.79 -12.27
CA LYS A 89 1.52 21.75 -13.26
C LYS A 89 2.64 22.65 -13.70
N ASN A 90 2.97 22.62 -14.99
CA ASN A 90 4.06 23.40 -15.59
C ASN A 90 5.40 23.23 -14.84
N GLY A 91 5.68 21.98 -14.42
CA GLY A 91 6.89 21.59 -13.71
C GLY A 91 6.93 21.96 -12.22
N ARG A 92 5.83 22.47 -11.66
CA ARG A 92 5.73 22.82 -10.23
C ARG A 92 4.73 21.90 -9.51
N PRO A 93 5.00 21.50 -8.26
CA PRO A 93 4.05 20.73 -7.46
C PRO A 93 2.68 21.41 -7.39
N GLU A 94 1.65 20.68 -7.79
CA GLU A 94 0.26 21.06 -7.65
C GLU A 94 -0.38 20.23 -6.53
N LYS A 95 -1.06 20.91 -5.62
CA LYS A 95 -1.72 20.29 -4.46
C LYS A 95 -3.19 20.68 -4.38
N GLU A 96 -3.57 21.79 -5.00
CA GLU A 96 -4.95 22.24 -5.02
C GLU A 96 -5.76 21.30 -5.94
N GLY A 97 -6.94 20.87 -5.47
CA GLY A 97 -7.79 19.95 -6.22
C GLY A 97 -7.26 18.51 -6.32
N VAL A 98 -6.18 18.15 -5.61
CA VAL A 98 -5.65 16.78 -5.59
C VAL A 98 -6.43 15.91 -4.60
N ALA A 99 -6.87 14.75 -5.06
CA ALA A 99 -7.49 13.72 -4.22
C ALA A 99 -6.91 12.35 -4.51
N PHE A 100 -6.57 11.60 -3.45
CA PHE A 100 -6.12 10.22 -3.55
C PHE A 100 -7.33 9.29 -3.50
N GLY A 101 -7.41 8.36 -4.44
CA GLY A 101 -8.31 7.22 -4.37
C GLY A 101 -7.80 6.16 -3.41
N GLU A 102 -8.56 5.07 -3.28
CA GLU A 102 -8.15 3.93 -2.46
C GLU A 102 -6.99 3.17 -3.13
N GLU A 103 -6.02 2.71 -2.32
CA GLU A 103 -5.04 1.74 -2.79
C GLU A 103 -5.69 0.36 -2.93
N LEU A 104 -5.55 -0.25 -4.11
CA LEU A 104 -6.17 -1.54 -4.41
C LEU A 104 -5.10 -2.60 -4.68
N GLN A 105 -5.34 -3.82 -4.19
CA GLN A 105 -4.49 -4.98 -4.44
C GLN A 105 -5.03 -5.77 -5.65
N ASN A 106 -4.16 -6.08 -6.61
CA ASN A 106 -4.54 -6.73 -7.86
C ASN A 106 -4.65 -8.26 -7.76
N GLY A 107 -4.21 -8.86 -6.66
CA GLY A 107 -4.20 -10.32 -6.45
C GLY A 107 -3.00 -11.07 -7.08
N ASP A 108 -2.15 -10.36 -7.82
CA ASP A 108 -0.93 -10.87 -8.46
C ASP A 108 0.36 -10.36 -7.78
N TRP A 109 0.25 -9.96 -6.51
CA TRP A 109 1.31 -9.30 -5.74
C TRP A 109 1.71 -7.93 -6.30
N THR A 110 0.81 -7.23 -6.99
CA THR A 110 0.98 -5.81 -7.33
C THR A 110 -0.20 -4.98 -6.82
N TYR A 111 0.01 -3.66 -6.80
CA TYR A 111 -0.95 -2.67 -6.36
C TYR A 111 -1.33 -1.72 -7.49
N GLN A 112 -2.42 -1.02 -7.29
CA GLN A 112 -2.81 0.13 -8.10
C GLN A 112 -3.32 1.28 -7.22
N LEU A 113 -3.12 2.51 -7.69
CA LEU A 113 -3.54 3.74 -7.02
C LEU A 113 -3.98 4.76 -8.07
N GLN A 114 -5.10 5.41 -7.81
CA GLN A 114 -5.61 6.51 -8.61
C GLN A 114 -5.44 7.83 -7.86
N VAL A 115 -4.91 8.84 -8.53
CA VAL A 115 -4.76 10.20 -7.99
C VAL A 115 -5.43 11.18 -8.95
N MET A 116 -6.42 11.89 -8.43
CA MET A 116 -7.23 12.83 -9.19
C MET A 116 -6.69 14.25 -9.00
N LEU A 117 -6.79 15.07 -10.04
CA LEU A 117 -6.57 16.52 -9.99
C LEU A 117 -7.76 17.22 -10.64
N GLU A 118 -8.55 17.93 -9.85
CA GLU A 118 -9.57 18.85 -10.36
C GLU A 118 -8.92 20.18 -10.73
N THR A 119 -9.04 20.60 -11.99
CA THR A 119 -8.39 21.80 -12.51
C THR A 119 -9.20 22.45 -13.63
N GLN A 120 -8.86 23.70 -13.99
CA GLN A 120 -9.32 24.39 -15.18
C GLN A 120 -8.15 24.56 -16.15
N PRO A 121 -7.90 23.60 -17.07
CA PRO A 121 -6.75 23.65 -17.96
C PRO A 121 -6.79 24.86 -18.87
N GLN A 122 -5.68 25.59 -18.94
CA GLN A 122 -5.48 26.65 -19.93
C GLN A 122 -4.70 26.12 -21.12
N ARG A 123 -4.89 26.73 -22.29
CA ARG A 123 -4.10 26.37 -23.48
C ARG A 123 -2.62 26.56 -23.19
N GLY A 124 -1.85 25.48 -23.30
CA GLY A 124 -0.41 25.47 -23.06
C GLY A 124 -0.01 24.95 -21.67
N ASP A 125 -0.97 24.67 -20.77
CA ASP A 125 -0.66 23.96 -19.53
C ASP A 125 -0.13 22.54 -19.83
N VAL A 126 0.90 22.15 -19.10
CA VAL A 126 1.49 20.81 -19.12
C VAL A 126 1.32 20.18 -17.74
N TYR A 127 0.79 18.97 -17.70
CA TYR A 127 0.58 18.19 -16.48
C TYR A 127 1.45 16.93 -16.51
N ALA A 128 2.04 16.58 -15.37
CA ALA A 128 2.85 15.37 -15.18
C ALA A 128 2.62 14.76 -13.80
#